data_AF-A0A8J8E7A2-F1
#
_entry.id   AF-A0A8J8E7A2-F1
#
_cell.length_a   1.000
_cell.length_b   1.000
_cell.length_c   1.000
_cell.angle_alpha   90.00
_cell.angle_beta   90.00
_cell.angle_gamma   90.00
#
_symmetry.space_group_name_H-M   'P 1'
#
loop_
_entity.id
_entity.type
_entity.pdbx_description
1 polymer ?
#
loop_
_entity_poly.entity_id
_entity_poly.type
_entity_poly.pdbx_seq_one_letter_code
_entity_poly.pdbx_strand_id
1 'polypeptide(L)'
;MEDSAYARGVLAFSISAVAVLMFVGLYFDVRITLIALPLLVFLTVVYLGWSANKQLNRGEMRRAIAGTLVATFIVLVLGSGYVSLSPELRNYFLGVISTIIGFYFGYRGRETEEERMERLVRALAQDEGIENEGRKKENSG
;
A
#
# COMPACT_ATOMS: atom_id res chain seq x y z
N MET A 1 10.48 6.46 -27.26
CA MET A 1 9.20 6.34 -28.01
C MET A 1 8.15 5.51 -27.25
N GLU A 2 8.56 4.60 -26.35
CA GLU A 2 7.67 3.71 -25.59
C GLU A 2 6.82 4.38 -24.48
N ASP A 3 7.30 5.46 -23.85
CA ASP A 3 6.54 6.17 -22.80
C ASP A 3 5.20 6.75 -23.29
N SER A 4 5.12 7.16 -24.55
CA SER A 4 3.91 7.78 -25.12
C SER A 4 2.78 6.76 -25.34
N ALA A 5 3.13 5.50 -25.63
CA ALA A 5 2.16 4.43 -25.82
C ALA A 5 1.61 3.95 -24.48
N TYR A 6 2.47 3.87 -23.46
CA TYR A 6 2.08 3.54 -22.10
C TYR A 6 1.15 4.60 -21.49
N ALA A 7 1.52 5.88 -21.59
CA ALA A 7 0.69 6.98 -21.11
C ALA A 7 -0.69 7.01 -21.78
N ARG A 8 -0.76 6.70 -23.08
CA ARG A 8 -2.03 6.60 -23.82
C ARG A 8 -2.86 5.40 -23.38
N GLY A 9 -2.24 4.25 -23.12
CA GLY A 9 -2.93 3.07 -22.60
C GLY A 9 -3.53 3.29 -21.21
N VAL A 10 -2.77 3.95 -20.33
CA VAL A 10 -3.24 4.35 -19.00
C VAL A 10 -4.38 5.35 -19.10
N LEU A 11 -4.24 6.40 -19.90
CA LEU A 11 -5.32 7.37 -20.13
C LEU A 11 -6.58 6.72 -20.70
N ALA A 12 -6.44 5.87 -21.71
CA ALA A 12 -7.57 5.19 -22.33
C ALA A 12 -8.28 4.26 -21.33
N PHE A 13 -7.53 3.53 -20.50
CA PHE A 13 -8.10 2.68 -19.48
C PHE A 13 -8.78 3.49 -18.37
N SER A 14 -8.15 4.56 -17.87
CA SER A 14 -8.75 5.45 -16.86
C SER A 14 -10.02 6.11 -17.37
N ILE A 15 -10.03 6.60 -18.62
CA ILE A 15 -11.22 7.17 -19.26
C ILE A 15 -12.30 6.09 -19.40
N SER A 16 -11.93 4.88 -19.80
CA SER A 16 -12.89 3.76 -19.92
C SER A 16 -13.46 3.35 -18.57
N ALA A 17 -12.64 3.30 -17.51
CA ALA A 17 -13.08 3.00 -16.15
C ALA A 17 -14.04 4.07 -15.61
N VAL A 18 -13.73 5.36 -15.84
CA VAL A 18 -14.61 6.48 -15.47
C VAL A 18 -15.91 6.45 -16.30
N ALA A 19 -15.84 6.12 -17.58
CA ALA A 19 -17.01 5.97 -18.43
C ALA A 19 -17.91 4.81 -17.98
N VAL A 20 -17.33 3.67 -17.58
CA VAL A 20 -18.07 2.54 -17.01
C VAL A 20 -18.69 2.93 -15.66
N LEU A 21 -17.99 3.67 -14.80
CA LEU A 21 -18.55 4.17 -13.54
C LEU A 21 -19.71 5.15 -13.75
N MET A 22 -19.56 6.10 -14.69
CA MET A 22 -20.63 7.01 -15.05
C MET A 22 -21.81 6.24 -15.66
N PHE A 23 -21.56 5.30 -16.57
CA PHE A 23 -22.62 4.49 -17.17
C PHE A 23 -23.36 3.65 -16.12
N VAL A 24 -22.63 3.01 -15.20
CA VAL A 24 -23.22 2.23 -14.11
C VAL A 24 -23.99 3.12 -13.14
N GLY A 25 -23.46 4.28 -12.75
CA GLY A 25 -24.15 5.22 -11.86
C GLY A 25 -25.38 5.91 -12.47
N LEU A 26 -25.43 6.02 -13.81
CA LEU A 26 -26.57 6.63 -14.53
C LEU A 26 -27.69 5.63 -14.83
N TYR A 27 -27.35 4.36 -15.06
CA TYR A 27 -28.30 3.32 -15.47
C TYR A 27 -28.64 2.28 -14.40
N PHE A 28 -27.80 2.11 -13.37
CA PHE A 28 -27.99 1.14 -12.30
C PHE A 28 -28.20 1.80 -10.94
N ASP A 29 -28.89 1.09 -10.05
CA ASP A 29 -29.11 1.50 -8.66
C ASP A 29 -27.76 1.89 -8.00
N VAL A 30 -27.76 2.99 -7.24
CA VAL A 30 -26.61 3.49 -6.48
C VAL A 30 -25.95 2.37 -5.65
N ARG A 31 -26.75 1.41 -5.16
CA ARG A 31 -26.28 0.23 -4.43
C ARG A 31 -25.36 -0.67 -5.26
N ILE A 32 -25.68 -0.88 -6.53
CA ILE A 32 -24.86 -1.70 -7.46
C ILE A 32 -23.55 -0.99 -7.75
N THR A 33 -23.60 0.33 -7.95
CA THR A 33 -22.43 1.17 -8.19
C THR A 33 -21.45 1.13 -7.01
N LEU A 34 -21.98 1.16 -5.77
CA LEU A 34 -21.19 1.06 -4.55
C LEU A 34 -20.43 -0.28 -4.45
N ILE A 35 -21.03 -1.39 -4.87
CA ILE A 35 -20.35 -2.71 -4.88
C ILE A 35 -19.36 -2.84 -6.03
N ALA A 36 -19.65 -2.23 -7.19
CA ALA A 36 -18.79 -2.31 -8.36
C ALA A 36 -17.52 -1.45 -8.22
N LEU A 37 -17.57 -0.35 -7.47
CA LEU A 37 -16.46 0.60 -7.34
C LEU A 37 -15.15 -0.02 -6.82
N PRO A 38 -15.12 -0.80 -5.72
CA PRO A 38 -13.89 -1.40 -5.23
C PRO A 38 -13.31 -2.43 -6.20
N LEU A 39 -14.18 -3.20 -6.86
CA LEU A 39 -13.80 -4.16 -7.91
C LEU A 39 -13.13 -3.45 -9.09
N LEU A 40 -13.66 -2.30 -9.50
CA LEU A 40 -13.07 -1.46 -10.53
C LEU A 40 -11.72 -0.88 -10.11
N VAL A 41 -11.59 -0.43 -8.87
CA VAL A 41 -10.30 0.04 -8.34
C VAL A 41 -9.27 -1.09 -8.34
N PHE A 42 -9.65 -2.30 -7.91
CA PHE A 42 -8.78 -3.47 -7.97
C PHE A 42 -8.29 -3.73 -9.39
N LEU A 43 -9.23 -3.87 -10.34
CA LEU A 43 -8.91 -4.13 -11.74
C LEU A 43 -8.04 -3.03 -12.34
N THR A 44 -8.29 -1.77 -11.99
CA THR A 44 -7.49 -0.63 -12.46
C THR A 44 -6.06 -0.71 -11.95
N VAL A 45 -5.87 -0.95 -10.65
CA VAL A 45 -4.51 -0.99 -10.07
C VAL A 45 -3.76 -2.23 -10.55
N VAL A 46 -4.44 -3.37 -10.71
CA VAL A 46 -3.86 -4.57 -11.33
C VAL A 46 -3.45 -4.28 -12.77
N TYR A 47 -4.32 -3.66 -13.57
CA TYR A 47 -4.02 -3.31 -14.95
C TYR A 47 -2.85 -2.33 -15.06
N LEU A 48 -2.78 -1.33 -14.16
CA LEU A 48 -1.65 -0.39 -14.10
C LEU A 48 -0.32 -1.09 -13.78
N GLY A 49 -0.32 -2.01 -12.81
CA GLY A 49 0.84 -2.83 -12.48
C GLY A 49 1.25 -3.73 -13.65
N TRP A 50 0.28 -4.43 -14.24
CA TRP A 50 0.52 -5.29 -15.38
C TRP A 50 0.99 -4.54 -16.63
N SER A 51 0.41 -3.38 -16.93
CA SER A 51 0.74 -2.60 -18.12
C SER A 51 2.19 -2.10 -18.10
N ALA A 52 2.77 -1.86 -16.90
CA ALA A 52 4.10 -1.29 -16.75
C ALA A 52 5.21 -2.26 -17.19
N ASN A 53 5.08 -3.56 -16.88
CA ASN A 53 6.13 -4.55 -17.13
C ASN A 53 5.63 -5.87 -17.76
N LYS A 54 4.33 -5.98 -18.07
CA LYS A 54 3.63 -7.22 -18.48
C LYS A 54 3.83 -8.40 -17.51
N GLN A 55 4.39 -8.15 -16.35
CA GLN A 55 4.64 -9.11 -15.28
C GLN A 55 4.03 -8.54 -14.02
N LEU A 56 3.25 -9.37 -13.33
CA LEU A 56 2.58 -8.96 -12.11
C LEU A 56 3.47 -9.34 -10.91
N ASN A 57 4.22 -8.37 -10.38
CA ASN A 57 5.10 -8.62 -9.24
C ASN A 57 4.30 -8.68 -7.93
N ARG A 58 4.79 -9.39 -6.90
CA ARG A 58 4.21 -9.42 -5.55
C ARG A 58 4.02 -8.00 -4.98
N GLY A 59 4.90 -7.05 -5.34
CA GLY A 59 4.75 -5.64 -4.97
C GLY A 59 3.50 -4.97 -5.54
N GLU A 60 3.17 -5.24 -6.80
CA GLU A 60 2.02 -4.65 -7.49
C GLU A 60 0.70 -5.25 -7.03
N MET A 61 0.67 -6.56 -6.78
CA MET A 61 -0.48 -7.22 -6.14
C MET A 61 -0.77 -6.64 -4.75
N ARG A 62 0.28 -6.37 -3.94
CA ARG A 62 0.10 -5.69 -2.65
C ARG A 62 -0.51 -4.30 -2.80
N ARG A 63 -0.11 -3.53 -3.82
CA ARG A 63 -0.68 -2.21 -4.10
C ARG A 63 -2.14 -2.30 -4.54
N ALA A 64 -2.49 -3.26 -5.38
CA ALA A 64 -3.87 -3.50 -5.80
C ALA A 64 -4.78 -3.87 -4.64
N ILE A 65 -4.33 -4.78 -3.77
CA ILE A 65 -5.07 -5.19 -2.56
C ILE A 65 -5.26 -3.99 -1.63
N ALA A 66 -4.20 -3.22 -1.37
CA ALA A 66 -4.29 -2.02 -0.52
C ALA A 66 -5.26 -0.98 -1.09
N GLY A 67 -5.17 -0.69 -2.40
CA GLY A 67 -6.07 0.26 -3.07
C GLY A 67 -7.53 -0.18 -3.01
N THR A 68 -7.79 -1.47 -3.12
CA THR A 68 -9.14 -2.05 -3.04
C THR A 68 -9.72 -1.95 -1.64
N LEU A 69 -8.92 -2.25 -0.61
CA LEU A 69 -9.35 -2.09 0.78
C LEU A 69 -9.70 -0.64 1.12
N VAL A 70 -8.89 0.32 0.64
CA VAL A 70 -9.16 1.75 0.79
C VAL A 70 -10.41 2.17 0.02
N ALA A 71 -10.61 1.68 -1.21
CA ALA A 71 -11.81 1.97 -1.98
C ALA A 71 -13.08 1.43 -1.31
N THR A 72 -13.06 0.17 -0.83
CA THR A 72 -14.14 -0.42 -0.06
C THR A 72 -14.44 0.40 1.19
N PHE A 73 -13.42 0.90 1.89
CA PHE A 73 -13.60 1.77 3.04
C PHE A 73 -14.35 3.06 2.70
N ILE A 74 -13.93 3.74 1.63
CA ILE A 74 -14.57 4.98 1.16
C ILE A 74 -16.04 4.72 0.81
N VAL A 75 -16.32 3.59 0.13
CA VAL A 75 -17.69 3.15 -0.18
C VAL A 75 -18.51 2.91 1.07
N LEU A 76 -17.95 2.26 2.10
CA LEU A 76 -18.68 1.98 3.35
C LEU A 76 -18.97 3.26 4.15
N VAL A 77 -18.04 4.21 4.17
CA VAL A 77 -18.21 5.49 4.87
C VAL A 77 -19.24 6.38 4.16
N LEU A 78 -19.04 6.61 2.86
CA LEU A 78 -19.88 7.52 2.06
C LEU A 78 -21.20 6.89 1.62
N GLY A 79 -21.22 5.57 1.42
CA GLY A 79 -22.40 4.79 1.03
C GLY A 79 -23.30 4.40 2.19
N SER A 80 -22.99 4.80 3.42
CA SER A 80 -23.78 4.50 4.64
C SER A 80 -25.23 4.98 4.57
N GLY A 81 -25.53 6.00 3.76
CA GLY A 81 -26.90 6.44 3.48
C GLY A 81 -27.69 5.55 2.51
N TYR A 82 -27.00 4.73 1.71
CA TYR A 82 -27.59 3.86 0.68
C TYR A 82 -27.56 2.37 1.05
N VAL A 83 -26.66 2.00 1.99
CA VAL A 83 -26.48 0.64 2.49
C VAL A 83 -26.72 0.64 3.99
N SER A 84 -27.77 -0.05 4.43
CA SER A 84 -28.10 -0.24 5.84
C SER A 84 -27.07 -1.16 6.51
N LEU A 85 -25.95 -0.59 6.95
CA LEU A 85 -24.91 -1.30 7.68
C LEU A 85 -25.14 -1.15 9.18
N SER A 86 -25.05 -2.25 9.91
CA SER A 86 -25.10 -2.17 11.37
C SER A 86 -23.87 -1.42 11.90
N PRO A 87 -24.02 -0.64 12.98
CA PRO A 87 -22.89 0.02 13.63
C PRO A 87 -21.78 -0.95 14.04
N GLU A 88 -22.12 -2.20 14.43
CA GLU A 88 -21.10 -3.21 14.76
C GLU A 88 -20.25 -3.58 13.55
N LEU A 89 -20.88 -3.80 12.39
CA LEU A 89 -20.17 -4.19 11.17
C LEU A 89 -19.20 -3.08 10.72
N ARG A 90 -19.65 -1.82 10.81
CA ARG A 90 -18.81 -0.65 10.52
C ARG A 90 -17.62 -0.55 11.46
N ASN A 91 -17.83 -0.73 12.76
CA ASN A 91 -16.75 -0.67 13.77
C ASN A 91 -15.76 -1.82 13.60
N TYR A 92 -16.24 -3.01 13.28
CA TYR A 92 -15.38 -4.15 12.96
C TYR A 92 -14.50 -3.85 11.73
N PHE A 93 -15.09 -3.29 10.67
CA PHE A 93 -14.34 -2.90 9.47
C PHE A 93 -13.26 -1.85 9.76
N LEU A 94 -13.59 -0.83 10.57
CA LEU A 94 -12.62 0.16 11.05
C LEU A 94 -11.48 -0.49 11.84
N GLY A 95 -11.79 -1.46 12.71
CA GLY A 95 -10.79 -2.22 13.47
C GLY A 95 -9.85 -3.03 12.57
N VAL A 96 -10.39 -3.71 11.56
CA VAL A 96 -9.58 -4.47 10.59
C VAL A 96 -8.66 -3.54 9.79
N ILE A 97 -9.18 -2.40 9.32
CA ILE A 97 -8.38 -1.41 8.59
C ILE A 97 -7.30 -0.80 9.47
N SER A 98 -7.63 -0.42 10.71
CA SER A 98 -6.65 0.09 11.67
C SER A 98 -5.52 -0.91 11.91
N THR A 99 -5.85 -2.20 11.99
CA THR A 99 -4.86 -3.28 12.11
C THR A 99 -3.98 -3.40 10.87
N ILE A 100 -4.58 -3.37 9.67
CA ILE A 100 -3.83 -3.45 8.40
C ILE A 100 -2.90 -2.24 8.22
N ILE A 101 -3.39 -1.03 8.49
CA ILE A 101 -2.58 0.20 8.44
C ILE A 101 -1.45 0.12 9.47
N GLY A 102 -1.77 -0.25 10.72
CA GLY A 102 -0.77 -0.42 11.78
C GLY A 102 0.30 -1.44 11.44
N PHE A 103 -0.07 -2.56 10.82
CA PHE A 103 0.88 -3.59 10.38
C PHE A 103 1.72 -3.11 9.19
N TYR A 104 1.10 -2.51 8.18
CA TYR A 104 1.79 -2.09 6.95
C TYR A 104 2.75 -0.92 7.18
N PHE A 105 2.34 0.09 7.96
CA PHE A 105 3.18 1.26 8.26
C PHE A 105 4.08 1.05 9.48
N GLY A 106 3.63 0.28 10.48
CA GLY A 106 4.45 -0.06 11.66
C GLY A 106 5.62 -0.98 11.33
N TYR A 107 5.50 -1.86 10.33
CA TYR A 107 6.59 -2.74 9.91
C TYR A 107 7.70 -1.98 9.16
N ARG A 108 7.36 -0.96 8.36
CA ARG A 108 8.35 -0.15 7.63
C ARG A 108 9.25 0.69 8.51
N GLY A 109 8.80 1.08 9.71
CA GLY A 109 9.64 1.82 10.65
C GLY A 109 10.75 0.96 11.26
N ARG A 110 10.44 -0.32 11.53
CA ARG A 110 11.33 -1.23 12.27
C ARG A 110 12.54 -1.72 11.48
N GLU A 111 12.39 -2.01 10.18
CA GLU A 111 13.56 -2.38 9.35
C GLU A 111 14.63 -1.28 9.36
N THR A 112 14.23 -0.01 9.24
CA THR A 112 15.15 1.14 9.29
C THR A 112 15.76 1.38 10.67
N GLU A 113 15.03 1.15 11.75
CA GLU A 113 15.54 1.31 13.12
C GLU A 113 16.48 0.18 13.52
N GLU A 114 16.16 -1.06 13.16
CA GLU A 114 17.00 -2.24 13.43
C GLU A 114 18.33 -2.14 12.67
N GLU A 115 18.31 -1.78 11.38
CA GLU A 115 19.54 -1.56 10.60
C GLU A 115 20.39 -0.39 11.11
N ARG A 116 19.76 0.63 11.72
CA ARG A 116 20.47 1.78 12.31
C ARG A 116 21.06 1.42 13.66
N MET A 117 20.34 0.64 14.47
CA MET A 117 20.80 0.11 15.75
C MET A 117 21.98 -0.84 15.54
N GLU A 118 21.91 -1.75 14.57
CA GLU A 118 22.98 -2.69 14.27
C GLU A 118 24.27 -1.98 13.81
N ARG A 119 24.13 -0.91 13.01
CA ARG A 119 25.26 -0.06 12.61
C ARG A 119 25.89 0.67 13.79
N LEU A 120 25.08 1.18 14.74
CA LEU A 120 25.59 1.83 15.95
C LEU A 120 26.30 0.84 16.87
N VAL A 121 25.75 -0.36 17.06
CA VAL A 121 26.37 -1.42 17.87
C VAL A 121 27.71 -1.85 17.29
N ARG A 122 27.81 -2.00 15.96
CA ARG A 122 29.10 -2.31 15.31
C ARG A 122 30.11 -1.17 15.43
N ALA A 123 29.68 0.08 15.32
CA ALA A 123 30.55 1.23 15.47
C ALA A 123 31.11 1.33 16.91
N LEU A 124 30.27 1.10 17.92
CA LEU A 124 30.67 1.08 19.33
C LEU A 124 31.62 -0.08 19.64
N ALA A 125 31.36 -1.28 19.13
CA ALA A 125 32.22 -2.44 19.32
C ALA A 125 33.61 -2.28 18.66
N GLN A 126 33.68 -1.54 17.55
CA GLN A 126 34.94 -1.26 16.87
C GLN A 126 35.79 -0.23 17.62
N ASP A 127 35.17 0.76 18.26
CA ASP A 127 35.85 1.79 19.05
C ASP A 127 36.46 1.18 20.34
N GLU A 128 35.71 0.33 21.05
CA GLU A 128 36.23 -0.42 22.21
C GLU A 128 37.36 -1.39 21.85
N GLY A 129 37.35 -1.95 20.63
CA GLY A 129 38.41 -2.82 20.14
C GLY A 129 39.73 -2.08 19.89
N ILE A 130 39.65 -0.87 19.31
CA ILE A 130 40.81 -0.02 19.01
C ILE A 130 41.42 0.55 20.30
N GLU A 131 40.59 0.95 21.27
CA GLU A 131 41.06 1.46 22.56
C GLU A 131 41.83 0.39 23.36
N ASN A 132 41.36 -0.86 23.33
CA ASN A 132 42.03 -1.98 24.01
C ASN A 132 43.34 -2.41 23.33
N GLU A 133 43.45 -2.32 22.00
CA GLU A 133 44.70 -2.59 21.27
C GLU A 133 45.77 -1.51 21.51
N GLY A 134 45.36 -0.23 21.56
CA GLY A 134 46.27 0.88 21.87
C GLY A 134 46.88 0.76 23.26
N ARG A 135 46.05 0.44 24.27
CA ARG A 135 46.50 0.29 25.66
C ARG A 135 47.42 -0.93 25.87
N LYS A 136 47.29 -1.96 25.04
CA LYS A 136 48.14 -3.16 25.10
C LYS A 136 49.54 -2.94 24.49
N LYS A 137 49.65 -2.07 23.47
CA LYS A 137 50.94 -1.69 22.88
C LYS A 137 51.74 -0.75 23.77
N GLU A 138 51.07 0.13 24.51
CA GLU A 138 51.73 1.08 25.42
C GLU A 138 52.35 0.40 26.66
N ASN A 139 51.76 -0.71 27.13
CA ASN A 139 52.29 -1.49 28.26
C ASN A 139 53.35 -2.55 27.88
N SER A 140 53.73 -2.65 26.59
CA SER A 140 54.71 -3.64 26.11
C SER A 140 55.99 -3.03 25.53
N GLY A 141 56.19 -1.72 25.66
CA GLY A 141 57.44 -1.01 25.34
C GLY A 141 58.16 -0.56 26.60
#